data_AF-A0A2N1RDN6-F1
#
_entry.id   AF-A0A2N1RDN6-F1
#
_cell.length_a   1.000
_cell.length_b   1.000
_cell.length_c   1.000
_cell.angle_alpha   90.00
_cell.angle_beta   90.00
_cell.angle_gamma   90.00
#
_symmetry.space_group_name_H-M   'P 1'
#
loop_
_entity.id
_entity.type
_entity.pdbx_description
1 polymer ?
#
loop_
_entity_poly.entity_id
_entity_poly.type
_entity_poly.pdbx_seq_one_letter_code
_entity_poly.pdbx_strand_id
1 'polypeptide(L)' 'MVAIPAMDIIDGSCVRLRMGDYASKQVYGADPTELAKMFADTGLSRLHLVDLDGAKAGRVR' A
#
# COMPACT_ATOMS: atom_id res chain seq x y z
N MET A 1 6.34 4.47 21.52
CA MET A 1 6.25 3.54 20.36
C MET A 1 5.07 3.99 19.51
N VAL A 2 5.22 4.09 18.18
CA VAL A 2 4.16 4.59 17.27
C VAL A 2 3.81 3.47 16.29
N ALA A 3 2.51 3.13 16.18
CA ALA A 3 2.03 2.21 15.16
C ALA A 3 1.96 2.93 13.81
N ILE A 4 2.48 2.30 12.76
CA ILE A 4 2.47 2.85 11.40
C ILE A 4 1.83 1.79 10.49
N PRO A 5 0.59 2.00 10.03
CA PRO A 5 -0.02 1.12 9.02
C PRO A 5 0.79 1.17 7.73
N ALA A 6 0.80 0.04 7.01
CA ALA A 6 1.51 -0.09 5.74
C ALA A 6 0.55 -0.54 4.64
N MET A 7 0.69 0.07 3.46
CA MET A 7 -0.06 -0.25 2.25
C MET A 7 0.90 -0.35 1.07
N ASP A 8 0.73 -1.38 0.25
CA ASP A 8 1.45 -1.53 -1.00
C ASP A 8 0.47 -1.37 -2.16
N ILE A 9 0.86 -0.64 -3.20
CA ILE A 9 0.03 -0.39 -4.39
C ILE A 9 0.68 -1.00 -5.62
N ILE A 10 -0.13 -1.70 -6.41
CA ILE A 10 0.18 -2.09 -7.80
C ILE A 10 -1.05 -1.74 -8.65
N ASP A 11 -0.84 -1.05 -9.76
CA ASP A 11 -1.84 -0.67 -10.75
C ASP A 11 -3.05 0.03 -10.12
N GLY A 12 -2.77 0.96 -9.20
CA GLY A 12 -3.79 1.71 -8.46
C GLY A 12 -4.58 0.91 -7.41
N SER A 13 -4.31 -0.40 -7.24
CA SER A 13 -4.99 -1.26 -6.27
C SER A 13 -4.11 -1.55 -5.05
N CYS A 14 -4.73 -1.69 -3.87
CA CYS A 14 -4.03 -2.15 -2.67
C CYS A 14 -3.78 -3.65 -2.74
N VAL A 15 -2.51 -4.04 -2.65
CA VAL A 15 -2.08 -5.42 -2.79
C VAL A 15 -1.20 -5.86 -1.63
N ARG A 16 -1.17 -7.17 -1.38
CA ARG A 16 -0.20 -7.80 -0.50
C ARG A 16 0.57 -8.84 -1.29
N LEU A 17 1.90 -8.76 -1.20
CA LEU A 17 2.80 -9.78 -1.72
C LEU A 17 3.29 -10.66 -0.57
N ARG A 18 3.37 -11.97 -0.80
CA ARG A 18 4.04 -12.88 0.12
C ARG A 18 5.53 -12.80 -0.14
N MET A 19 6.30 -12.32 0.84
CA MET A 19 7.77 -12.20 0.75
C MET A 19 8.26 -11.42 -0.49
N GLY A 20 7.49 -10.44 -0.96
CA GLY A 20 7.84 -9.63 -2.14
C GLY A 20 7.63 -10.33 -3.48
N ASP A 21 7.04 -11.53 -3.52
CA ASP A 21 6.73 -12.23 -4.76
C ASP A 21 5.51 -11.63 -5.47
N TYR A 22 5.74 -10.98 -6.61
CA TYR A 22 4.69 -10.38 -7.45
C TYR A 22 3.71 -11.41 -8.03
N ALA A 23 4.10 -12.67 -8.17
CA ALA A 23 3.19 -13.73 -8.60
C ALA A 23 2.17 -14.08 -7.52
N SER A 24 2.49 -13.81 -6.25
CA SER A 24 1.63 -14.05 -5.09
C SER A 24 0.68 -12.90 -4.78
N LYS A 25 0.44 -11.98 -5.73
CA LYS A 25 -0.35 -10.78 -5.47
C LYS A 25 -1.76 -11.14 -4.99
N GLN A 26 -2.15 -10.54 -3.87
CA GLN A 26 -3.52 -10.57 -3.38
C GLN A 26 -4.04 -9.15 -3.29
N VAL A 27 -5.10 -8.85 -4.04
CA VAL A 27 -5.79 -7.55 -3.98
C VAL A 27 -6.73 -7.58 -2.79
N TYR A 28 -6.61 -6.60 -1.90
CA TYR A 28 -7.44 -6.52 -0.68
C TYR A 28 -8.20 -5.20 -0.53
N GLY A 29 -7.95 -4.22 -1.40
CA GLY A 29 -8.69 -2.97 -1.45
C GLY A 29 -8.61 -2.36 -2.84
N ALA A 30 -9.74 -1.92 -3.38
CA ALA A 30 -9.80 -1.36 -4.73
C ALA A 30 -9.32 0.09 -4.77
N ASP A 31 -9.66 0.89 -3.75
CA ASP A 31 -9.28 2.31 -3.68
C ASP A 31 -8.31 2.57 -2.51
N PRO A 32 -7.03 2.87 -2.78
CA PRO A 32 -6.06 3.24 -1.77
C PRO A 32 -6.44 4.51 -0.98
N THR A 33 -7.18 5.43 -1.58
CA THR A 33 -7.57 6.67 -0.93
C THR A 33 -8.63 6.45 0.13
N GLU A 34 -9.58 5.53 -0.10
CA GLU A 34 -10.57 5.13 0.90
C GLU A 34 -9.89 4.46 2.10
N LEU A 35 -8.97 3.53 1.84
CA LEU A 35 -8.26 2.84 2.91
C LEU A 35 -7.35 3.80 3.71
N ALA A 36 -6.68 4.75 3.03
CA ALA A 36 -5.89 5.78 3.68
C ALA A 36 -6.74 6.70 4.57
N LYS A 37 -7.95 7.07 4.10
CA LYS A 37 -8.92 7.84 4.91
C LYS A 37 -9.36 7.05 6.14
N MET A 38 -9.71 5.77 5.98
CA MET A 38 -10.06 4.91 7.12
C MET A 38 -8.94 4.87 8.16
N PHE A 39 -7.68 4.79 7.75
CA PHE A 39 -6.57 4.86 8.71
C PHE A 39 -6.46 6.23 9.38
N ALA A 40 -6.62 7.32 8.64
CA ALA A 40 -6.61 8.67 9.20
C ALA A 40 -7.74 8.86 10.24
N ASP A 41 -8.94 8.33 9.96
CA ASP A 41 -10.11 8.42 10.83
C ASP A 41 -9.92 7.68 12.17
N THR A 42 -9.00 6.72 12.24
CA THR A 42 -8.63 6.04 13.51
C THR A 42 -7.70 6.88 14.39
N GLY A 43 -7.34 8.10 13.98
CA GLY A 43 -6.42 8.98 14.70
C GLY A 43 -4.94 8.71 14.42
N LEU A 44 -4.62 7.87 13.41
CA LEU A 44 -3.26 7.62 12.97
C LEU A 44 -2.77 8.77 12.08
N SER A 45 -1.62 9.35 12.41
CA SER A 45 -1.05 10.50 11.71
C SER A 45 0.01 10.13 10.68
N ARG A 46 0.35 8.84 10.56
CA ARG A 46 1.41 8.35 9.68
C ARG A 46 0.93 7.12 8.93
N LEU A 47 1.24 7.06 7.65
CA LEU A 47 1.00 5.92 6.77
C LEU A 47 2.29 5.59 6.03
N HIS A 48 2.68 4.32 6.02
CA HIS A 48 3.75 3.82 5.16
C HIS A 48 3.13 3.33 3.85
N LEU A 49 3.49 3.98 2.75
CA LEU A 49 2.97 3.65 1.42
C LEU A 49 4.12 3.25 0.50
N VAL A 50 3.96 2.12 -0.20
CA VAL A 50 4.94 1.64 -1.18
C VAL A 50 4.28 1.53 -2.54
N ASP A 51 4.81 2.26 -3.53
CA ASP A 51 4.50 2.07 -4.94
C ASP A 51 5.40 0.95 -5.49
N LEU A 52 4.83 -0.23 -5.68
CA LEU A 52 5.56 -1.39 -6.18
C LEU A 52 5.76 -1.34 -7.70
N ASP A 53 4.92 -0.61 -8.45
CA ASP A 53 5.16 -0.38 -9.88
C ASP A 53 6.39 0.49 -10.08
N GLY A 54 6.48 1.59 -9.32
CA GLY A 54 7.63 2.48 -9.33
C GLY A 54 8.90 1.79 -8.82
N ALA A 55 8.79 1.01 -7.74
CA ALA A 55 9.90 0.22 -7.21
C ALA A 55 10.43 -0.80 -8.23
N LYS A 56 9.54 -1.46 -8.98
CA LYS A 56 9.91 -2.40 -10.04
C LYS A 56 10.48 -1.70 -11.28
N ALA A 57 9.93 -0.55 -11.65
CA ALA A 57 10.36 0.22 -12.82
C ALA A 57 11.63 1.05 -12.57
N GLY A 58 12.03 1.25 -11.31
CA GLY A 58 13.16 2.09 -10.92
C GLY A 58 12.90 3.59 -11.11
N ARG A 59 11.63 4.00 -11.27
CA ARG A 59 11.22 5.40 -11.44
C ARG A 59 9.85 5.62 -10.86
N VAL A 60 9.65 6.76 -10.21
CA VAL A 60 8.32 7.20 -9.75
C VAL A 60 7.51 7.62 -10.99
N ARG A 61 6.23 7.26 -11.00
CA ARG A 61 5.30 7.59 -12.09
C ARG A 61 4.52 8.86 -11.81
#